data_AF-A0A7Z0MFW7-F1
#
_entry.id   AF-A0A7Z0MFW7-F1
#
_cell.length_a   1.000
_cell.length_b   1.000
_cell.length_c   1.000
_cell.angle_alpha   90.00
_cell.angle_beta   90.00
_cell.angle_gamma   90.00
#
_symmetry.space_group_name_H-M   'P 1'
#
loop_
_entity.id
_entity.type
_entity.pdbx_description
1 polymer ?
#
loop_
_entity_poly.entity_id
_entity_poly.type
_entity_poly.pdbx_seq_one_letter_code
_entity_poly.pdbx_strand_id
1 'polypeptide(L)'
;MLTASSPRGAAKRATNVSLSEDLLAEAKALHINISQAAEAGVTQAIARRRSELWLVENQEAIESSNDFVEKHGLPLTKHRMF
;
A
#
# COMPACT_ATOMS: atom_id res chain seq x y z
N MET A 1 -12.49 26.70 -7.60
CA MET A 1 -11.23 26.06 -8.05
C MET A 1 -10.51 25.54 -6.82
N LEU A 2 -10.54 24.23 -6.56
CA LEU A 2 -9.88 23.60 -5.40
C LEU A 2 -8.43 23.29 -5.80
N THR A 3 -7.48 24.09 -5.31
CA THR A 3 -6.05 23.84 -5.49
C THR A 3 -5.63 22.68 -4.60
N ALA A 4 -5.29 21.54 -5.21
CA ALA A 4 -4.62 20.45 -4.53
C ALA A 4 -3.24 20.92 -4.07
N SER A 5 -3.06 21.06 -2.76
CA SER A 5 -1.76 21.35 -2.16
C SER A 5 -0.86 20.14 -2.32
N SER A 6 0.11 20.18 -3.24
CA SER A 6 1.21 19.20 -3.27
C SER A 6 1.90 19.16 -1.91
N PRO A 7 2.16 17.97 -1.32
CA PRO A 7 2.91 17.91 -0.08
C PRO A 7 4.35 18.37 -0.38
N ARG A 8 4.72 19.52 0.18
CA ARG A 8 6.12 19.99 0.24
C ARG A 8 6.94 18.85 0.84
N GLY A 9 8.02 18.47 0.15
CA GLY A 9 8.86 17.31 0.44
C GLY A 9 9.00 17.08 1.94
N ALA A 10 8.43 15.97 2.41
CA ALA A 10 8.44 15.61 3.82
C ALA A 10 9.90 15.60 4.31
N ALA A 11 10.17 16.32 5.40
CA ALA A 11 11.49 16.37 5.99
C ALA A 11 11.91 14.94 6.39
N LYS A 12 12.89 14.38 5.67
CA LYS A 12 13.41 13.04 5.94
C LYS A 12 14.22 13.10 7.23
N ARG A 13 13.74 12.43 8.27
CA ARG A 13 14.52 12.24 9.50
C ARG A 13 15.47 11.07 9.31
N ALA A 14 16.76 11.32 9.49
CA ALA A 14 17.75 10.27 9.59
C ALA A 14 17.42 9.42 10.82
N THR A 15 17.11 8.15 10.58
CA THR A 15 16.84 7.15 11.63
C THR A 15 17.95 6.13 11.54
N ASN A 16 18.64 5.85 12.64
CA ASN A 16 19.68 4.82 12.66
C ASN A 16 19.00 3.45 12.63
N VAL A 17 19.33 2.61 11.66
CA VAL A 17 18.74 1.28 11.49
C VAL A 17 19.86 0.25 11.56
N SER A 18 19.70 -0.75 12.43
CA SER A 18 20.64 -1.87 12.53
C SER A 18 20.27 -2.92 11.47
N LEU A 19 21.22 -3.24 10.59
CA LEU A 19 21.10 -4.25 9.53
C LEU A 19 22.23 -5.27 9.68
N SER A 20 22.01 -6.49 9.21
CA SER A 20 23.02 -7.56 9.21
C SER A 20 24.26 -7.15 8.41
N GLU A 21 25.44 -7.54 8.88
CA GLU A 21 26.72 -7.20 8.23
C GLU A 21 26.82 -7.78 6.81
N ASP A 22 26.37 -9.02 6.61
CA ASP A 22 26.35 -9.67 5.29
C ASP A 22 25.50 -8.88 4.28
N LEU A 23 24.33 -8.40 4.72
CA LEU A 23 23.40 -7.64 3.89
C LEU A 23 23.97 -6.26 3.53
N LEU A 24 24.70 -5.63 4.46
CA LEU A 24 25.41 -4.38 4.20
C LEU A 24 26.58 -4.58 3.22
N ALA A 25 27.33 -5.67 3.37
CA ALA A 25 28.44 -6.01 2.47
C ALA A 25 27.92 -6.27 1.05
N GLU A 26 26.85 -7.04 0.91
CA GLU A 26 26.21 -7.33 -0.37
C GLU A 26 25.61 -6.07 -1.01
N ALA A 27 24.90 -5.25 -0.23
CA ALA A 27 24.35 -3.97 -0.72
C ALA A 27 25.45 -3.03 -1.21
N LYS A 28 26.60 -2.95 -0.51
CA LYS A 28 27.76 -2.17 -0.95
C LYS A 28 28.37 -2.73 -2.23
N ALA A 29 28.53 -4.05 -2.33
CA ALA A 29 29.07 -4.71 -3.53
C ALA A 29 28.18 -4.48 -4.76
N LEU A 30 26.87 -4.40 -4.56
CA LEU A 30 25.88 -4.14 -5.61
C LEU A 30 25.58 -2.64 -5.82
N HIS A 31 26.29 -1.74 -5.14
CA HIS A 31 26.06 -0.29 -5.19
C HIS A 31 24.60 0.14 -4.89
N ILE A 32 23.92 -0.61 -4.01
CA ILE A 32 22.54 -0.32 -3.63
C ILE A 32 22.50 0.81 -2.61
N ASN A 33 21.62 1.80 -2.86
CA ASN A 33 21.35 2.85 -1.88
C ASN A 33 20.44 2.33 -0.76
N ILE A 34 21.05 1.95 0.36
CA ILE A 34 20.35 1.36 1.51
C ILE A 34 19.25 2.27 2.05
N SER A 35 19.48 3.59 2.10
CA SER A 35 18.47 4.54 2.60
C SER A 35 17.23 4.56 1.71
N GLN A 36 17.41 4.56 0.39
CA GLN A 36 16.30 4.50 -0.56
C GLN A 36 15.58 3.15 -0.51
N ALA A 37 16.32 2.04 -0.43
CA ALA A 37 15.75 0.69 -0.32
C ALA A 37 14.95 0.52 0.98
N ALA A 38 15.46 1.04 2.10
CA ALA A 38 14.76 1.04 3.39
C ALA A 38 13.47 1.87 3.33
N GLU A 39 13.50 3.06 2.73
CA GLU A 39 12.32 3.91 2.54
C GLU A 39 11.24 3.19 1.72
N ALA A 40 11.63 2.52 0.62
CA ALA A 40 10.72 1.73 -0.20
C ALA A 40 10.13 0.54 0.57
N GLY A 41 10.97 -0.20 1.30
CA GLY A 41 10.55 -1.35 2.11
C GLY A 41 9.55 -0.96 3.22
N VAL A 42 9.83 0.14 3.93
CA VAL A 42 8.92 0.67 4.96
C VAL A 42 7.60 1.13 4.33
N THR A 43 7.65 1.81 3.19
CA THR A 43 6.44 2.24 2.47
C THR A 43 5.57 1.05 2.08
N GLN A 44 6.18 -0.01 1.55
CA GLN A 44 5.47 -1.24 1.17
C GLN A 44 4.88 -1.95 2.39
N ALA A 45 5.62 -2.05 3.49
CA ALA A 45 5.13 -2.66 4.73
C ALA A 45 3.93 -1.90 5.32
N ILE A 46 3.98 -0.55 5.31
CA ILE A 46 2.87 0.30 5.73
C ILE A 46 1.66 0.09 4.81
N ALA A 47 1.86 0.11 3.50
CA ALA A 47 0.79 -0.08 2.53
C ALA A 47 0.08 -1.43 2.74
N ARG A 48 0.85 -2.51 2.90
CA ARG A 48 0.34 -3.85 3.19
C ARG A 48 -0.46 -3.87 4.50
N ARG A 49 0.08 -3.29 5.57
CA ARG A 49 -0.62 -3.30 6.85
C ARG A 49 -1.91 -2.49 6.79
N ARG A 50 -1.91 -1.37 6.07
CA ARG A 50 -3.12 -0.57 5.84
C ARG A 50 -4.15 -1.30 5.01
N SER A 51 -3.75 -2.04 3.98
CA SER A 51 -4.69 -2.84 3.19
C SER A 51 -5.29 -3.97 4.00
N GLU A 52 -4.51 -4.62 4.88
CA GLU A 52 -5.02 -5.65 5.79
C GLU A 52 -6.03 -5.07 6.78
N LEU A 53 -5.73 -3.92 7.39
CA LEU A 53 -6.68 -3.24 8.28
C LEU A 53 -7.95 -2.81 7.54
N TRP A 54 -7.81 -2.23 6.35
CA TRP A 54 -8.94 -1.83 5.53
C TRP A 54 -9.83 -3.02 5.17
N LEU A 55 -9.25 -4.18 4.82
CA LEU A 55 -10.00 -5.40 4.53
C LEU A 55 -10.81 -5.86 5.75
N VAL A 56 -10.23 -5.82 6.95
CA VAL A 56 -10.94 -6.17 8.18
C VAL A 56 -12.08 -5.18 8.47
N GLU A 57 -11.81 -3.88 8.35
CA GLU A 57 -12.81 -2.84 8.61
C GLU A 57 -13.94 -2.82 7.57
N ASN A 58 -13.66 -3.22 6.33
CA ASN A 58 -14.64 -3.21 5.24
C ASN A 58 -15.22 -4.60 4.99
N GLN A 59 -14.88 -5.60 5.82
CA GLN A 59 -15.35 -6.96 5.63
C GLN A 59 -16.88 -7.04 5.68
N GLU A 60 -17.53 -6.40 6.66
CA GLU A 60 -18.99 -6.37 6.77
C GLU A 60 -19.65 -5.65 5.59
N ALA A 61 -19.02 -4.58 5.07
CA ALA A 61 -19.51 -3.86 3.89
C ALA A 61 -19.38 -4.69 2.61
N ILE A 62 -18.28 -5.43 2.47
CA ILE A 62 -18.03 -6.35 1.35
C ILE A 62 -19.01 -7.53 1.42
N GLU A 63 -19.21 -8.13 2.59
CA GLU A 63 -20.15 -9.22 2.79
C GLU A 63 -21.59 -8.78 2.50
N SER A 64 -22.04 -7.64 3.01
CA SER A 64 -23.35 -7.06 2.70
C SER A 64 -23.55 -6.79 1.21
N SER A 65 -22.51 -6.27 0.55
CA SER A 65 -22.50 -6.04 -0.90
C SER A 65 -22.55 -7.35 -1.69
N ASN A 66 -21.84 -8.39 -1.24
CA ASN A 66 -21.85 -9.71 -1.86
C ASN A 66 -23.22 -10.38 -1.70
N ASP A 67 -23.80 -10.36 -0.50
CA ASP A 67 -25.15 -10.86 -0.20
C ASP A 67 -26.22 -10.18 -1.09
N PHE A 68 -26.08 -8.87 -1.30
CA PHE A 68 -26.96 -8.12 -2.18
C PHE A 68 -26.83 -8.58 -3.65
N VAL A 69 -25.60 -8.78 -4.13
CA VAL A 69 -25.35 -9.28 -5.50
C VAL A 69 -25.84 -10.72 -5.67
N GLU A 70 -25.70 -11.59 -4.66
CA GLU A 70 -26.25 -12.96 -4.71
C GLU A 70 -27.79 -12.96 -4.76
N LYS A 71 -28.43 -12.09 -3.97
CA LYS A 71 -29.90 -12.01 -3.91
C LYS A 71 -30.53 -11.32 -5.12
N HIS A 72 -29.90 -10.27 -5.63
CA HIS A 72 -30.47 -9.41 -6.68
C HIS A 72 -29.82 -9.57 -8.06
N GLY A 73 -28.76 -10.38 -8.14
CA GLY A 73 -27.93 -10.49 -9.33
C GLY A 73 -27.07 -9.24 -9.53
N LEU A 74 -26.13 -9.32 -10.47
CA LEU A 74 -25.25 -8.20 -10.82
C LEU A 74 -26.09 -7.05 -11.42
N PRO A 75 -26.19 -5.88 -10.75
CA PRO A 75 -27.14 -4.81 -11.12
C PRO A 75 -26.99 -4.29 -12.56
N LEU A 76 -25.75 -4.33 -13.07
CA LEU A 76 -25.39 -3.79 -14.38
C LEU A 76 -25.31 -4.85 -15.49
N THR A 77 -25.69 -6.11 -15.23
CA THR A 77 -25.67 -7.18 -16.25
C THR A 77 -26.53 -6.84 -17.46
N LYS A 78 -27.62 -6.09 -17.24
CA LYS A 78 -28.58 -5.67 -18.28
C LYS A 78 -28.00 -4.64 -19.27
N HIS A 79 -26.83 -4.06 -18.99
CA HIS A 79 -26.18 -3.05 -19.82
C HIS A 79 -24.80 -3.50 -20.32
N ARG A 80 -24.42 -4.77 -20.13
CA ARG A 80 -23.18 -5.32 -20.64
C ARG A 80 -23.32 -5.53 -22.15
N MET A 81 -22.99 -4.51 -22.93
CA MET A 81 -22.80 -4.62 -24.38
C MET A 81 -21.49 -5.35 -24.63
N PHE A 82 -21.57 -6.56 -25.18
CA PHE A 82 -20.47 -7.26 -25.86
C PHE A 82 -20.49 -6.90 -27.35
#